data_AF-A0A1S0TR02-F1
#
_entry.id   AF-A0A1S0TR02-F1
#
_cell.length_a   1.000
_cell.length_b   1.000
_cell.length_c   1.000
_cell.angle_alpha   90.00
_cell.angle_beta   90.00
_cell.angle_gamma   90.00
#
_symmetry.space_group_name_H-M   'P 1'
#
loop_
_entity.id
_entity.type
_entity.pdbx_description
1 polymer ?
#
loop_
_entity_poly.entity_id
_entity_poly.type
_entity_poly.pdbx_seq_one_letter_code
_entity_poly.pdbx_strand_id
1 'polypeptide(L)' 'QIVFRNDISRGSTVGPILSIRLDIQTVDIGCPQIAMHHSICKLKSTSSIHQATTVHLAFYRQIPHILASIS' A
#
# COMPACT_ATOMS: atom_id res chain seq x y z
N GLN A 1 10.51 1.08 2.07
CA GLN A 1 9.92 1.64 0.83
C GLN A 1 10.23 0.71 -0.33
N ILE A 2 9.31 0.54 -1.28
CA ILE A 2 9.53 -0.23 -2.51
C ILE A 2 9.59 0.74 -3.68
N VAL A 3 10.65 0.65 -4.48
CA VAL A 3 10.85 1.43 -5.71
C VAL A 3 11.35 0.48 -6.78
N PHE A 4 10.95 0.73 -8.01
CA PHE A 4 11.30 -0.10 -9.15
C PHE A 4 12.48 0.50 -9.91
N ARG A 5 13.25 -0.34 -10.60
CA ARG A 5 14.28 0.14 -11.53
C ARG A 5 13.62 0.89 -12.68
N ASN A 6 14.25 1.98 -13.13
CA ASN A 6 13.72 2.87 -14.17
C ASN A 6 13.56 2.19 -15.54
N ASP A 7 14.26 1.08 -15.78
CA ASP A 7 14.25 0.32 -17.04
C ASP A 7 13.16 -0.76 -17.11
N ILE A 8 12.33 -0.92 -16.07
CA ILE A 8 11.34 -2.01 -15.99
C ILE A 8 9.93 -1.40 -15.89
N SER A 9 9.06 -1.76 -16.86
CA SER A 9 7.64 -1.40 -16.83
C SER A 9 6.89 -2.08 -15.68
N ARG A 10 5.86 -1.40 -15.15
CA ARG A 10 5.10 -1.81 -13.97
C ARG A 10 3.61 -1.60 -14.18
N GLY A 11 2.81 -2.39 -13.47
CA GLY A 11 1.38 -2.16 -13.38
C GLY A 11 1.06 -0.93 -12.53
N SER A 12 -0.02 -0.24 -12.86
CA SER A 12 -0.59 0.84 -12.04
C SER A 12 -1.48 0.28 -10.93
N THR A 13 -1.59 1.01 -9.83
CA THR A 13 -2.55 0.79 -8.75
C THR A 13 -3.76 1.73 -8.91
N VAL A 14 -4.75 1.59 -8.03
CA VAL A 14 -5.91 2.50 -7.97
C VAL A 14 -5.60 3.81 -7.26
N GLY A 15 -4.52 3.88 -6.47
CA GLY A 15 -4.14 5.07 -5.69
C GLY A 15 -4.10 6.35 -6.52
N PRO A 16 -3.31 6.41 -7.61
CA PRO A 16 -3.27 7.57 -8.51
C PRO A 16 -4.62 7.91 -9.15
N ILE A 17 -5.47 6.92 -9.41
CA ILE A 17 -6.80 7.15 -9.99
C ILE A 17 -7.70 7.81 -8.95
N LEU A 18 -7.68 7.30 -7.71
CA LEU A 18 -8.48 7.83 -6.62
C LEU A 18 -8.05 9.24 -6.22
N SER A 19 -6.74 9.50 -6.16
CA SER A 19 -6.24 10.84 -5.82
C SER A 19 -6.68 11.89 -6.84
N ILE A 20 -6.60 11.57 -8.14
CA ILE A 20 -7.03 12.49 -9.22
C ILE A 20 -8.55 12.70 -9.21
N ARG A 21 -9.33 11.64 -8.96
CA ARG A 21 -10.79 11.69 -9.11
C ARG A 21 -11.50 12.27 -7.89
N LEU A 22 -10.95 12.05 -6.70
CA LEU A 22 -11.58 12.45 -5.45
C LEU A 22 -10.87 13.64 -4.79
N ASP A 23 -9.72 14.06 -5.30
CA ASP A 23 -8.87 15.11 -4.71
C ASP A 23 -8.46 14.81 -3.25
N ILE A 24 -8.18 13.53 -2.98
CA ILE A 24 -7.77 13.04 -1.66
C ILE A 24 -6.32 12.55 -1.74
N GLN A 25 -5.54 12.84 -0.72
CA GLN A 25 -4.18 12.30 -0.58
C GLN A 25 -4.24 10.78 -0.36
N THR A 26 -3.64 10.02 -1.28
CA THR A 26 -3.59 8.56 -1.23
C THR A 26 -2.17 8.07 -1.01
N VAL A 27 -2.00 6.99 -0.23
CA VAL A 27 -0.74 6.27 -0.12
C VAL A 27 -0.98 4.79 -0.45
N ASP A 28 -0.18 4.23 -1.36
CA ASP A 28 -0.24 2.81 -1.69
C ASP A 28 0.64 2.00 -0.74
N ILE A 29 0.04 1.05 -0.04
CA ILE A 29 0.73 0.11 0.85
C ILE A 29 0.34 -1.34 0.50
N GLY A 30 1.20 -2.29 0.83
CA GLY A 30 0.93 -3.69 0.58
C GLY A 30 1.91 -4.62 1.27
N CYS A 31 1.55 -5.90 1.31
CA CYS A 31 2.45 -6.94 1.81
C CYS A 31 3.28 -7.53 0.67
N PRO A 32 4.54 -7.93 0.93
CA PRO A 32 5.34 -8.63 -0.05
C PRO A 32 4.72 -10.00 -0.39
N GLN A 33 4.72 -10.34 -1.68
CA GLN A 33 4.31 -11.64 -2.21
C GLN A 33 5.18 -12.02 -3.42
N ILE A 34 5.24 -13.31 -3.74
CA ILE A 34 5.97 -13.85 -4.89
C ILE A 34 4.97 -14.48 -5.88
N ALA A 35 5.35 -14.50 -7.16
CA ALA A 35 4.58 -15.07 -8.27
C ALA A 35 3.24 -14.35 -8.51
N MET A 36 3.23 -13.02 -8.36
CA MET A 36 2.07 -12.20 -8.69
C MET A 36 1.73 -12.31 -10.17
N HIS A 37 0.57 -12.90 -10.48
CA HIS A 37 0.00 -13.07 -11.82
C HIS A 37 0.79 -13.99 -12.78
N HIS A 38 2.04 -14.33 -12.48
CA HIS A 38 2.83 -15.29 -13.27
C HIS A 38 2.58 -16.76 -12.86
N SER A 39 1.85 -17.01 -11.77
CA SER A 39 1.49 -18.35 -11.29
C SER A 39 0.09 -18.36 -10.70
N ILE A 40 -0.55 -19.54 -10.74
CA ILE A 40 -1.82 -19.82 -10.05
C ILE A 40 -1.65 -19.89 -8.53
N CYS A 41 -0.49 -20.37 -8.05
CA CYS A 41 -0.15 -20.45 -6.63
C CYS A 41 0.79 -19.30 -6.25
N LYS A 42 0.33 -18.42 -5.36
CA LYS A 42 1.10 -17.27 -4.85
C LYS A 42 1.63 -17.58 -3.46
N LEU A 43 2.83 -17.08 -3.16
CA LEU A 43 3.46 -17.26 -1.85
C LEU A 43 3.56 -15.92 -1.11
N LYS A 44 3.26 -15.94 0.20
CA LYS A 44 3.25 -14.76 1.06
C LYS A 44 3.66 -15.15 2.48
N SER A 45 4.27 -14.22 3.22
CA SER A 45 4.59 -14.43 4.63
C SER A 45 3.34 -14.32 5.52
N THR A 46 3.24 -15.19 6.51
CA THR A 46 2.18 -15.16 7.55
C THR A 46 2.32 -13.92 8.43
N SER A 47 3.54 -13.51 8.77
CA SER A 47 3.81 -12.34 9.61
C SER A 47 3.34 -11.03 8.97
N SER A 48 3.40 -10.94 7.64
CA SER A 48 2.96 -9.75 6.91
C SER A 48 1.45 -9.50 7.02
N ILE A 49 0.65 -10.53 7.29
CA ILE A 49 -0.79 -10.38 7.52
C ILE A 49 -1.02 -9.66 8.86
N HIS A 50 -0.36 -10.12 9.93
CA HIS A 50 -0.44 -9.47 11.23
C HIS A 50 0.01 -8.00 11.15
N GLN A 51 1.17 -7.74 10.54
CA GLN A 51 1.70 -6.39 10.37
C GLN A 51 0.74 -5.49 9.59
N ALA A 52 0.14 -6.00 8.50
CA ALA A 52 -0.84 -5.24 7.73
C ALA A 52 -2.04 -4.85 8.59
N THR A 53 -2.64 -5.79 9.33
CA THR A 53 -3.78 -5.50 10.20
C THR A 53 -3.43 -4.46 11.27
N THR A 54 -2.25 -4.59 11.89
CA THR A 54 -1.78 -3.63 12.90
C THR A 54 -1.65 -2.22 12.31
N VAL A 55 -1.05 -2.08 11.13
CA VAL A 55 -0.87 -0.77 10.48
C VAL A 55 -2.21 -0.15 10.09
N HIS A 56 -3.13 -0.91 9.51
CA HIS A 56 -4.46 -0.38 9.16
C HIS A 56 -5.22 0.10 10.40
N LEU A 57 -5.17 -0.65 11.50
CA LEU A 57 -5.80 -0.24 12.75
C LEU A 57 -5.15 1.02 13.34
N ALA A 58 -3.82 1.09 13.32
CA ALA A 58 -3.07 2.25 13.79
C ALA A 58 -3.39 3.50 12.95
N PHE A 59 -3.52 3.35 11.63
CA PHE A 59 -3.91 4.42 10.72
C PHE A 59 -5.24 5.04 11.16
N TYR A 60 -6.31 4.26 11.27
CA TYR A 60 -7.61 4.82 11.66
C TYR A 60 -7.64 5.43 13.07
N ARG A 61 -6.77 4.98 13.98
CA ARG A 61 -6.68 5.51 15.34
C ARG A 61 -5.87 6.80 15.43
N GLN A 62 -4.79 6.91 14.68
CA GLN A 62 -3.79 7.97 14.86
C GLN A 62 -3.88 9.07 13.80
N ILE A 63 -4.48 8.81 12.64
CA ILE A 63 -4.55 9.78 11.55
C ILE A 63 -5.14 11.13 11.94
N PRO A 64 -6.25 11.23 12.71
CA PRO A 64 -6.79 12.54 13.09
C PRO A 64 -5.78 13.39 13.88
N HIS A 65 -5.03 12.77 14.79
CA HIS A 65 -4.01 13.44 15.59
C HIS A 65 -2.79 13.84 14.73
N ILE A 66 -2.36 12.97 13.82
CA ILE A 66 -1.24 13.24 12.92
C ILE A 66 -1.58 14.38 11.95
N LEU A 67 -2.79 14.38 11.38
CA LEU A 67 -3.25 15.46 10.49
C LEU A 67 -3.32 16.80 11.23
N ALA A 68 -3.79 16.81 12.48
CA ALA A 68 -3.78 18.01 13.33
C ALA A 68 -2.38 18.52 13.67
N SER A 69 -1.35 17.66 13.61
CA SER A 69 0.05 18.05 13.87
C SER A 69 0.75 18.61 12.64
N ILE A 70 0.21 18.38 11.43
CA ILE A 70 0.83 18.76 10.15
C ILE A 70 0.18 20.03 9.57
N SER A 71 -1.07 20.32 9.96
CA SER A 71 -1.74 21.60 9.74
C SER A 71 -1.27 22.67 10.71
#